data_AF-A0A2S7XRX7-F1
#
_entry.id   AF-A0A2S7XRX7-F1
#
_cell.length_a   1.000
_cell.length_b   1.000
_cell.length_c   1.000
_cell.angle_alpha   90.00
_cell.angle_beta   90.00
_cell.angle_gamma   90.00
#
_symmetry.space_group_name_H-M   'P 1'
#
loop_
_entity.id
_entity.type
_entity.pdbx_description
1 polymer ?
#
loop_
_entity_poly.entity_id
_entity_poly.type
_entity_poly.pdbx_seq_one_letter_code
_entity_poly.pdbx_strand_id
1 'polypeptide(L)' 'MGADGKPVGLIFLDNPAIISIPVSFVCIWFFSRFDYSERAKIDRAAYDAQRVRCETGIGAEGSSGH' A
#
# COMPACT_ATOMS: atom_id res chain seq x y z
N MET A 1 25.12 9.15 -15.82
CA MET A 1 25.57 10.53 -15.51
C MET A 1 24.65 11.45 -16.29
N GLY A 2 23.96 12.38 -15.62
CA GLY A 2 23.05 13.32 -16.30
C GLY A 2 23.82 14.27 -17.22
N ALA A 3 23.12 15.00 -18.08
CA ALA A 3 23.74 16.02 -18.95
C ALA A 3 24.49 17.12 -18.17
N ASP A 4 24.24 17.22 -16.86
CA ASP A 4 24.84 18.13 -15.88
C ASP A 4 25.93 17.48 -15.00
N GLY A 5 26.34 16.24 -15.29
CA GLY A 5 27.40 15.54 -14.56
C GLY A 5 26.99 14.98 -13.19
N LYS A 6 25.73 15.15 -12.76
CA LYS A 6 25.26 14.63 -11.46
C LYS A 6 24.91 13.13 -11.55
N PRO A 7 24.99 12.39 -10.42
CA PRO A 7 24.49 11.02 -10.36
C PRO A 7 22.98 11.05 -10.60
N VAL A 8 22.57 10.62 -11.79
CA VAL A 8 21.17 10.36 -12.13
C VAL A 8 20.75 9.05 -11.46
N GLY A 9 19.51 9.01 -10.98
CA GLY A 9 18.92 7.80 -10.40
C GLY A 9 18.88 6.64 -11.41
N LEU A 10 18.38 5.48 -10.95
CA LEU A 10 18.32 4.22 -11.72
C LEU A 10 17.65 4.35 -13.11
N ILE A 11 16.88 5.41 -13.34
CA ILE A 11 16.18 5.71 -14.59
C ILE A 11 16.61 7.10 -15.08
N PHE A 12 16.90 7.24 -16.38
CA PHE A 12 17.27 8.51 -17.02
C PHE A 12 16.05 9.45 -17.14
N LEU A 13 15.55 9.92 -16.01
CA LEU A 13 14.49 10.90 -15.91
C LEU A 13 14.77 11.78 -14.69
N ASP A 14 14.74 13.10 -14.87
CA ASP A 14 14.99 14.06 -13.78
C ASP A 14 13.96 13.92 -12.65
N ASN A 15 12.75 13.44 -12.98
CA ASN A 15 11.71 13.09 -12.01
C ASN A 15 11.29 11.62 -12.17
N PRO A 16 12.00 10.65 -11.55
CA PRO A 16 11.69 9.23 -11.70
C PRO A 16 10.31 8.85 -11.14
N ALA A 17 9.69 9.70 -10.30
CA ALA A 17 8.38 9.44 -9.70
C ALA A 17 7.27 9.31 -10.75
N ILE A 18 7.38 9.98 -11.90
CA ILE A 18 6.36 9.89 -12.95
C ILE A 18 6.25 8.48 -13.55
N ILE A 19 7.29 7.66 -13.46
CA ILE A 19 7.27 6.26 -13.89
C ILE A 19 7.12 5.33 -12.69
N SER A 20 7.90 5.53 -11.62
CA SER A 20 7.89 4.60 -10.49
C SER A 20 6.57 4.60 -9.72
N ILE A 21 5.88 5.74 -9.62
CA ILE A 21 4.60 5.82 -8.90
C ILE A 21 3.51 5.03 -9.64
N PRO A 22 3.22 5.26 -10.94
CA PRO A 22 2.26 4.43 -11.66
C PRO A 22 2.62 2.94 -11.65
N VAL A 23 3.91 2.60 -11.85
CA VAL A 23 4.37 1.21 -11.79
C VAL A 23 4.09 0.60 -10.43
N SER A 24 4.34 1.34 -9.34
CA SER A 24 4.05 0.86 -7.98
C SER A 24 2.56 0.58 -7.78
N PHE A 25 1.68 1.47 -8.24
CA PHE A 25 0.23 1.25 -8.17
C PHE A 25 -0.21 0.01 -8.96
N VAL A 26 0.33 -0.17 -10.18
CA VAL A 26 0.04 -1.35 -11.01
C VAL A 26 0.53 -2.63 -10.34
N CYS A 27 1.75 -2.63 -9.80
CA CYS A 27 2.30 -3.77 -9.08
C CYS A 27 1.46 -4.10 -7.83
N ILE A 28 1.14 -3.11 -7.00
CA ILE A 28 0.32 -3.30 -5.79
C ILE A 28 -1.03 -3.90 -6.17
N TRP A 29 -1.71 -3.34 -7.17
CA TRP A 29 -2.99 -3.85 -7.66
C TRP A 29 -2.87 -5.29 -8.18
N PHE A 30 -1.88 -5.56 -9.02
CA PHE A 30 -1.66 -6.87 -9.62
C PHE A 30 -1.44 -7.92 -8.52
N PHE A 31 -0.44 -7.74 -7.67
CA PHE A 31 -0.13 -8.71 -6.63
C PHE A 31 -1.27 -8.85 -5.61
N SER A 32 -1.96 -7.76 -5.24
CA SER A 32 -3.13 -7.82 -4.36
C SER A 32 -4.28 -8.64 -4.97
N ARG A 33 -4.54 -8.46 -6.28
CA ARG A 33 -5.63 -9.16 -6.97
C ARG A 33 -5.39 -10.66 -7.12
N PHE A 34 -4.12 -11.05 -7.25
CA PHE A 34 -3.68 -12.44 -7.40
C PHE A 34 -3.25 -13.08 -6.08
N ASP A 35 -3.30 -12.37 -4.96
CA ASP A 35 -3.03 -12.96 -3.65
C ASP A 35 -4.23 -13.81 -3.17
N TYR A 36 -4.03 -15.13 -3.22
CA TYR A 36 -4.95 -16.16 -2.74
C TYR A 36 -4.42 -16.86 -1.47
N SER A 37 -3.43 -16.27 -0.79
CA SER A 37 -2.87 -16.84 0.44
C SER A 37 -3.93 -16.95 1.54
N GLU A 38 -3.71 -17.88 2.47
CA GLU A 38 -4.57 -18.03 3.66
C GLU A 38 -4.58 -16.75 4.51
N ARG A 39 -3.45 -16.04 4.57
CA ARG A 39 -3.37 -14.75 5.28
C ARG A 39 -4.33 -13.72 4.69
N ALA A 40 -4.35 -13.58 3.36
CA ALA A 40 -5.26 -12.66 2.68
C ALA A 40 -6.74 -13.00 2.93
N LYS A 41 -7.09 -14.27 3.10
CA LYS A 41 -8.46 -14.70 3.46
C LYS A 41 -8.84 -14.23 4.87
N ILE A 42 -7.94 -14.40 5.84
CA ILE A 42 -8.13 -13.95 7.22
C ILE A 42 -8.32 -12.42 7.26
N ASP A 43 -7.45 -11.68 6.57
CA ASP A 43 -7.51 -10.21 6.56
C ASP A 43 -8.81 -9.70 5.92
N ARG A 44 -9.28 -10.32 4.83
CA ARG A 44 -10.57 -9.99 4.20
C ARG A 44 -11.75 -10.30 5.12
N ALA A 45 -11.73 -11.40 5.86
CA ALA A 45 -12.78 -11.75 6.80
C ALA A 45 -12.84 -10.79 8.00
N ALA A 46 -11.71 -10.22 8.41
CA ALA A 46 -11.64 -9.24 9.50
C ALA A 46 -12.11 -7.84 9.09
N TYR A 47 -12.19 -7.55 7.79
CA TYR A 47 -12.48 -6.22 7.25
C TYR A 47 -13.84 -5.68 7.71
N ASP A 48 -14.90 -6.48 7.72
CA ASP A 48 -16.24 -6.02 8.09
C ASP A 48 -16.29 -5.51 9.54
N ALA A 49 -15.65 -6.23 10.46
CA ALA A 49 -15.54 -5.80 11.85
C ALA A 49 -14.72 -4.50 11.98
N GLN A 50 -13.62 -4.38 11.23
CA GLN A 50 -12.82 -3.15 11.19
C GLN A 50 -13.62 -1.96 10.65
N ARG A 51 -14.39 -2.16 9.58
CA ARG A 51 -15.25 -1.11 9.00
C ARG A 51 -16.25 -0.59 10.00
N VAL A 52 -17.00 -1.47 10.67
CA VAL A 52 -17.97 -1.06 11.69
C VAL A 52 -17.28 -0.25 12.79
N ARG A 53 -16.10 -0.69 13.25
CA ARG A 53 -15.32 0.04 14.26
C ARG A 53 -14.85 1.42 13.76
N CYS A 54 -14.40 1.53 12.51
CA CYS A 54 -13.93 2.78 11.92
C CYS A 54 -15.07 3.76 11.58
N GLU A 55 -16.20 3.26 11.09
CA GLU A 55 -17.35 4.08 10.67
C GLU A 55 -18.23 4.49 11.85
N THR A 56 -18.36 3.64 12.88
CA THR A 56 -19.33 3.85 13.98
C THR A 56 -18.69 4.00 15.36
N GLY A 57 -17.44 3.60 15.55
CA GLY A 57 -16.77 3.60 16.85
C GLY A 57 -17.15 2.44 17.78
N ILE A 58 -18.11 1.59 17.40
CA ILE A 58 -18.52 0.43 18.21
C ILE A 58 -17.36 -0.57 18.31
N GLY A 59 -17.04 -1.03 19.52
CA GLY A 59 -15.90 -1.93 19.75
C GLY A 59 -14.53 -1.26 19.74
N ALA A 60 -14.47 0.09 19.71
CA ALA A 60 -13.23 0.85 19.89
C ALA A 60 -12.78 0.97 21.35
N GLU A 61 -13.69 0.72 22.28
CA GLU A 61 -13.58 0.90 23.73
C GLU A 61 -12.62 -0.06 24.46
N GLY A 62 -12.08 -1.09 23.79
CA GLY A 62 -11.28 -2.14 24.42
C GLY A 62 -9.77 -1.92 24.59
N SER A 63 -9.19 -0.77 24.24
CA SER A 63 -7.72 -0.55 24.30
C SER A 63 -7.27 0.71 25.05
N SER A 64 -7.90 1.03 26.17
CA SER A 64 -7.41 2.03 27.14
C SER A 64 -6.81 1.32 28.35
N GLY A 65 -5.67 0.65 28.17
CA GLY A 65 -4.90 0.03 29.25
C GLY A 65 -3.42 0.07 28.89
N HIS A 66 -2.71 1.04 29.47
CA HIS A 66 -1.25 1.11 29.49
C HIS A 66 -0.72 0.29 30.68
#